data_AF-A0A8S9QLW1-F1
#
_entry.id   AF-A0A8S9QLW1-F1
#
_cell.length_a   1.000
_cell.length_b   1.000
_cell.length_c   1.000
_cell.angle_alpha   90.00
_cell.angle_beta   90.00
_cell.angle_gamma   90.00
#
_symmetry.space_group_name_H-M   'P 1'
#
loop_
_entity.id
_entity.type
_entity.pdbx_description
1 polymer ?
#
loop_
_entity_poly.entity_id
_entity_poly.type
_entity_poly.pdbx_seq_one_letter_code
_entity_poly.pdbx_strand_id
1 'polypeptide(L)'
;MFRLQINEMVEKAVPKRKGGRLVGLARRASSYPASSSQVPYTDPMILEQLQNKDERIATILAQLESQKKTNTEILEKLDRLLPSGF
;
A
#
# COMPACT_ATOMS: atom_id res chain seq x y z
N MET A 1 27.19 43.73 -34.29
CA MET A 1 27.91 42.44 -34.27
C MET A 1 27.22 41.37 -33.41
N PHE A 2 26.91 41.60 -32.13
CA PHE A 2 26.31 40.57 -31.24
C PHE A 2 24.95 39.99 -31.67
N ARG A 3 24.02 40.81 -32.17
CA ARG A 3 22.67 40.33 -32.58
C ARG A 3 22.70 39.29 -33.71
N LEU A 4 23.61 39.45 -34.67
CA LEU A 4 23.72 38.53 -35.80
C LEU A 4 24.21 37.15 -35.36
N GLN A 5 25.18 37.14 -34.45
CA GLN A 5 25.76 35.92 -33.89
C GLN A 5 24.74 35.14 -33.04
N ILE A 6 23.90 35.85 -32.27
CA ILE A 6 22.79 35.25 -31.53
C ILE A 6 21.78 34.60 -32.48
N ASN A 7 21.37 35.30 -33.53
CA ASN A 7 20.41 34.76 -34.49
C ASN A 7 20.96 33.52 -35.21
N GLU A 8 22.25 33.52 -35.56
CA GLU A 8 22.92 32.38 -36.19
C GLU A 8 22.95 31.15 -35.26
N MET A 9 23.25 31.35 -33.98
CA MET A 9 23.22 30.28 -32.97
C MET A 9 21.82 29.69 -32.80
N VAL A 10 20.80 30.54 -32.72
CA VAL A 10 19.40 30.11 -32.59
C VAL A 10 18.97 29.30 -33.82
N GLU A 11 19.33 29.76 -35.03
CA GLU A 11 19.01 29.04 -36.26
C GLU A 11 19.66 27.67 -36.33
N LYS A 12 20.90 27.52 -35.86
CA LYS A 12 21.60 26.22 -35.81
C LYS A 12 21.07 25.27 -34.73
N ALA A 13 20.54 25.80 -33.62
CA ALA A 13 20.06 24.99 -32.50
C ALA A 13 18.65 24.40 -32.71
N VAL A 14 17.81 25.01 -33.55
CA VAL A 14 16.44 24.55 -33.79
C VAL A 14 16.44 23.40 -34.83
N PRO A 15 15.96 22.19 -34.48
CA PRO A 15 15.87 21.08 -35.42
C PRO A 15 15.02 21.46 -36.64
N LYS A 16 15.63 21.47 -37.83
CA LYS A 16 14.96 21.88 -39.06
C LYS A 16 14.02 20.80 -39.58
N ARG A 17 12.88 21.23 -40.11
CA ARG A 17 11.96 20.36 -40.85
C ARG A 17 12.59 19.99 -42.18
N LYS A 18 12.69 18.70 -42.50
CA LYS A 18 13.06 18.24 -43.84
C LYS A 18 11.78 17.82 -44.55
N GLY A 19 11.45 18.48 -45.66
CA GLY A 19 10.22 18.21 -46.43
C GLY A 19 8.91 18.55 -45.68
N GLY A 20 8.91 19.58 -44.83
CA GLY A 20 7.71 20.01 -44.07
C GLY A 20 7.44 19.24 -42.78
N ARG A 21 8.18 18.16 -42.49
CA ARG A 21 8.05 17.35 -41.28
C ARG A 21 9.27 17.45 -40.38
N LEU A 22 9.06 17.55 -39.06
CA LEU A 22 10.13 17.38 -38.07
C LEU A 22 10.53 15.90 -38.05
N VAL A 23 11.74 15.60 -38.51
CA VAL A 23 12.32 14.25 -38.46
C VAL A 23 13.09 14.10 -37.15
N GLY A 24 12.91 12.99 -36.43
CA GLY A 24 13.59 12.72 -35.14
C GLY A 24 12.69 12.67 -33.90
N LEU A 25 11.40 13.01 -34.00
CA LEU A 25 10.41 12.84 -32.92
C LEU A 25 9.78 11.43 -32.92
N ALA A 26 10.60 10.38 -33.03
CA ALA A 26 10.09 9.03 -32.81
C ALA A 26 9.73 8.90 -31.33
N ARG A 27 8.44 8.65 -31.03
CA ARG A 27 8.05 8.19 -29.70
C ARG A 27 8.77 6.87 -29.48
N ARG A 28 9.70 6.84 -28.52
CA ARG A 28 10.23 5.57 -28.01
C ARG A 28 9.02 4.77 -27.56
N ALA A 29 8.70 3.69 -28.25
CA ALA A 29 7.68 2.76 -27.80
C ALA A 29 8.22 2.16 -26.50
N SER A 30 7.63 2.59 -25.38
CA SER A 30 7.74 1.97 -24.07
C SER A 30 9.18 1.65 -23.59
N SER A 31 9.81 2.61 -22.90
CA SER A 31 10.86 2.28 -21.94
C SER A 31 10.22 1.82 -20.62
N TYR A 32 9.39 0.78 -20.67
CA TYR A 32 9.10 -0.01 -19.47
C TYR A 32 10.12 -1.14 -19.44
N PRO A 33 10.92 -1.32 -18.37
CA PRO A 33 11.64 -2.57 -18.20
C PRO A 33 10.58 -3.67 -18.13
N ALA A 34 10.56 -4.56 -19.13
CA ALA A 34 9.80 -5.80 -19.10
C ALA A 34 10.49 -6.77 -18.12
N SER A 35 10.50 -6.42 -16.84
CA SER A 35 10.93 -7.26 -15.71
C SER A 35 10.61 -6.54 -14.41
N SER A 36 9.32 -6.45 -14.11
CA SER A 36 8.89 -6.45 -12.72
C SER A 36 8.83 -7.92 -12.31
N SER A 37 9.98 -8.46 -11.89
CA SER A 37 9.95 -9.67 -11.08
C SER A 37 9.16 -9.30 -9.84
N GLN A 38 7.93 -9.82 -9.72
CA GLN A 38 7.14 -9.71 -8.52
C GLN A 38 7.81 -10.57 -7.44
N VAL A 39 8.92 -10.07 -6.90
CA VAL A 39 9.44 -10.59 -5.64
C VAL A 39 8.38 -10.22 -4.59
N PRO A 40 7.79 -11.19 -3.87
CA PRO A 40 6.86 -10.86 -2.80
C PRO A 40 7.59 -9.95 -1.82
N TYR A 41 7.06 -8.74 -1.65
CA TYR A 41 7.56 -7.73 -0.72
C TYR A 41 7.23 -8.11 0.75
N THR A 42 7.34 -9.39 1.08
CA THR A 42 6.94 -9.93 2.38
C THR A 42 8.20 -10.08 3.22
N ASP A 43 8.46 -9.07 4.05
CA ASP A 43 9.53 -9.12 5.04
C ASP A 43 9.24 -10.25 6.05
N PRO A 44 10.13 -11.24 6.22
CA PRO A 44 9.97 -12.33 7.18
C PRO A 44 9.67 -11.84 8.60
N MET A 45 10.25 -10.70 9.02
CA MET A 45 10.01 -10.12 10.33
C MET A 45 8.56 -9.64 10.48
N ILE A 46 7.95 -9.12 9.42
CA ILE A 46 6.54 -8.71 9.43
C ILE A 46 5.64 -9.94 9.57
N LEU A 47 5.97 -11.04 8.89
CA LEU A 47 5.19 -12.27 8.96
C LEU A 47 5.20 -12.88 10.37
N GLU A 48 6.37 -12.94 11.00
CA GLU A 48 6.53 -13.43 12.38
C GLU A 48 5.73 -12.56 13.37
N GLN A 49 5.81 -11.23 13.24
CA GLN A 49 5.04 -10.31 14.08
C GLN A 49 3.53 -10.47 13.92
N LEU A 50 3.05 -10.76 12.71
CA LEU A 50 1.63 -11.01 12.47
C LEU A 50 1.18 -12.30 13.14
N GLN A 51 1.95 -13.39 12.99
CA GLN A 51 1.64 -14.66 13.66
C GLN A 51 1.57 -14.51 15.18
N ASN A 52 2.54 -13.82 15.80
CA ASN A 52 2.51 -13.57 17.24
C ASN A 52 1.27 -12.77 17.69
N LYS A 53 0.85 -11.79 16.89
CA LYS A 53 -0.37 -11.02 17.17
C LYS A 53 -1.62 -11.89 17.06
N ASP A 54 -1.69 -12.75 16.06
CA ASP A 54 -2.82 -13.68 15.87
C ASP A 54 -2.93 -14.67 17.04
N GLU A 55 -1.80 -15.22 17.52
CA GLU A 55 -1.77 -16.09 18.71
C GLU A 55 -2.25 -15.37 19.99
N ARG A 56 -1.82 -14.12 20.18
CA ARG A 56 -2.26 -13.29 21.31
C ARG A 56 -3.75 -13.00 21.22
N ILE A 57 -4.27 -12.69 20.03
CA ILE A 57 -5.71 -12.48 19.80
C ILE A 57 -6.48 -13.75 20.13
N ALA A 58 -6.03 -14.92 19.65
CA ALA A 58 -6.68 -16.20 19.94
C ALA A 58 -6.74 -16.49 21.44
N THR A 59 -5.65 -16.20 22.17
CA THR A 59 -5.59 -16.37 23.62
C THR A 59 -6.58 -15.46 24.33
N ILE A 60 -6.65 -14.18 23.96
CA ILE A 60 -7.58 -13.20 24.54
C ILE A 60 -9.03 -13.61 24.26
N LEU A 61 -9.34 -14.06 23.05
CA LEU A 61 -10.69 -14.50 22.69
C LEU A 61 -11.12 -15.72 23.52
N ALA A 62 -10.23 -16.69 23.73
CA ALA A 62 -10.50 -17.85 24.57
C ALA A 62 -10.76 -17.46 26.03
N GLN A 63 -9.99 -16.52 26.58
CA GLN A 63 -10.21 -15.98 27.92
C GLN A 63 -11.55 -15.23 28.03
N LEU A 64 -11.89 -14.43 27.02
CA LEU A 64 -13.14 -13.69 26.97
C LEU A 64 -14.34 -14.64 26.93
N GLU A 65 -14.26 -15.73 26.17
CA GLU A 65 -15.33 -16.74 26.12
C GLU A 65 -15.51 -17.45 27.46
N SER A 66 -14.40 -17.82 28.11
CA SER A 66 -14.43 -18.37 29.48
C SER A 66 -15.07 -17.37 30.46
N GLN A 67 -14.67 -16.10 30.39
CA GLN A 67 -15.19 -15.04 31.25
C GLN A 67 -16.68 -14.77 30.99
N LYS A 68 -17.15 -14.86 29.75
CA LYS A 68 -18.57 -14.76 29.43
C LYS A 68 -19.36 -15.86 30.11
N LYS A 69 -18.88 -17.10 30.04
CA LYS A 69 -19.51 -18.26 30.68
C LYS A 69 -19.61 -18.09 32.20
N THR A 70 -18.55 -17.60 32.85
CA THR A 70 -18.60 -17.34 34.31
C THR A 70 -19.57 -16.21 34.63
N ASN A 71 -19.59 -15.13 33.85
CA ASN A 71 -20.52 -14.02 34.04
C ASN A 71 -21.99 -14.46 33.87
N THR A 72 -22.29 -15.32 32.89
CA THR A 72 -23.65 -15.87 32.72
C THR A 72 -24.08 -16.72 33.91
N GLU A 73 -23.18 -17.54 34.44
CA GLU A 73 -23.49 -18.36 35.62
C GLU A 73 -23.75 -17.50 36.87
N ILE A 74 -22.97 -16.43 37.05
CA ILE A 74 -23.19 -15.46 38.14
C ILE A 74 -24.55 -14.81 37.99
N LEU A 75 -24.92 -14.38 36.78
CA LEU A 75 -26.21 -13.74 36.52
C LEU A 75 -27.38 -14.68 36.84
N GLU A 76 -27.32 -15.94 36.42
CA GLU A 76 -28.33 -16.95 36.76
C GLU A 76 -28.42 -17.20 38.28
N LYS A 77 -27.30 -17.22 38.98
CA LYS A 77 -27.28 -17.35 40.44
C LYS A 77 -27.90 -16.14 41.13
N LEU A 78 -27.62 -14.92 40.64
CA LEU A 78 -28.22 -13.70 41.16
C LEU A 78 -29.74 -13.70 40.96
N ASP A 79 -30.22 -14.11 39.80
CA ASP A 79 -31.66 -14.23 39.50
C ASP A 79 -32.38 -15.18 40.46
N ARG A 80 -31.74 -16.30 40.81
CA ARG A 80 -32.28 -17.27 41.80
C ARG A 80 -32.31 -16.72 43.22
N LEU A 81 -31.31 -15.93 43.61
CA LEU A 81 -31.17 -15.40 44.97
C LEU A 81 -32.01 -14.14 45.19
N LEU A 82 -32.23 -13.36 44.14
CA LEU A 82 -32.99 -12.12 44.16
C LEU A 82 -34.07 -12.15 43.07
N PRO A 83 -35.14 -12.97 43.24
CA PRO A 83 -36.19 -13.16 42.24
C PRO A 83 -37.11 -11.94 42.04
N SER A 84 -36.77 -10.80 42.64
CA SER A 84 -37.40 -9.51 42.42
C SER A 84 -36.40 -8.61 41.70
N GLY A 85 -36.58 -8.44 40.39
CA GLY A 85 -35.80 -7.50 39.59
C GLY A 85 -35.77 -6.10 40.20
N PHE A 86 -34.69 -5.37 39.94
CA PHE A 86 -34.65 -3.93 40.14
C PHE A 86 -35.77 -3.23 39.35
#